data_AF-A0AB35Y718-F1
#
_entry.id   AF-A0AB35Y718-F1
#
_cell.length_a   1.000
_cell.length_b   1.000
_cell.length_c   1.000
_cell.angle_alpha   90.00
_cell.angle_beta   90.00
_cell.angle_gamma   90.00
#
_symmetry.space_group_name_H-M   'P 1'
#
loop_
_entity.id
_entity.type
_entity.pdbx_description
1 polymer ?
#
loop_
_entity_poly.entity_id
_entity_poly.type
_entity_poly.pdbx_seq_one_letter_code
_entity_poly.pdbx_strand_id
1 'polypeptide(L)'
;MLQSSAIEEALKFIASHPEIALKFLNAELEMPNIPTPTMGGHRFWTTLAEFNGYRLQQNQLTHHARILNANDVRIAWGTLNGMEKALDRLILFAQKYA
;
A
#
# COMPACT_ATOMS: atom_id res chain seq x y z
N MET A 1 13.32 -4.90 14.47
CA MET A 1 13.21 -4.03 13.27
C MET A 1 13.21 -4.89 12.02
N LEU A 2 12.10 -5.57 11.73
CA LEU A 2 11.92 -6.50 10.60
C LEU A 2 10.78 -6.06 9.65
N GLN A 3 10.04 -5.00 10.00
CA GLN A 3 8.82 -4.60 9.29
C GLN A 3 9.11 -3.87 7.95
N SER A 4 10.23 -3.14 7.85
CA SER A 4 10.55 -2.32 6.68
C SER A 4 10.87 -3.14 5.43
N SER A 5 11.50 -4.32 5.56
CA SER A 5 11.89 -5.14 4.41
C SER A 5 10.71 -5.83 3.72
N ALA A 6 9.74 -6.33 4.51
CA ALA A 6 8.55 -6.97 3.97
C ALA A 6 7.68 -5.97 3.20
N ILE A 7 7.43 -4.78 3.77
CA ILE A 7 6.67 -3.73 3.09
C ILE A 7 7.35 -3.32 1.78
N GLU A 8 8.68 -3.19 1.76
CA GLU A 8 9.41 -2.87 0.53
C GLU A 8 9.30 -3.99 -0.51
N GLU A 9 9.36 -5.26 -0.11
CA GLU A 9 9.14 -6.41 -1.01
C GLU A 9 7.72 -6.43 -1.58
N ALA A 10 6.72 -6.13 -0.76
CA ALA A 10 5.35 -5.98 -1.24
C ALA A 10 5.22 -4.81 -2.22
N LEU A 11 5.86 -3.66 -1.96
CA LEU A 11 5.87 -2.53 -2.89
C LEU A 11 6.60 -2.88 -4.20
N LYS A 12 7.68 -3.66 -4.16
CA LYS A 12 8.34 -4.22 -5.36
C LYS A 12 7.37 -5.07 -6.16
N PHE A 13 6.65 -5.98 -5.52
CA PHE A 13 5.65 -6.80 -6.20
C PHE A 13 4.53 -5.97 -6.82
N ILE A 14 4.01 -4.97 -6.08
CA ILE A 14 2.99 -4.04 -6.58
C ILE A 14 3.50 -3.28 -7.81
N ALA A 15 4.74 -2.79 -7.78
CA ALA A 15 5.33 -2.05 -8.89
C ALA A 15 5.51 -2.93 -10.15
N SER A 16 5.87 -4.21 -9.98
CA SER A 16 6.08 -5.15 -11.08
C SER A 16 4.78 -5.77 -11.62
N HIS A 17 3.76 -5.93 -10.78
CA HIS A 17 2.49 -6.58 -11.11
C HIS A 17 1.26 -5.78 -10.64
N PRO A 18 1.09 -4.53 -11.10
CA PRO A 18 0.10 -3.60 -10.52
C PRO A 18 -1.34 -4.08 -10.64
N GLU A 19 -1.73 -4.72 -11.74
CA GLU A 19 -3.09 -5.23 -11.92
C GLU A 19 -3.44 -6.38 -10.96
N ILE A 20 -2.50 -7.31 -10.79
CA ILE A 20 -2.65 -8.47 -9.90
C ILE A 20 -2.70 -7.97 -8.45
N ALA A 21 -1.77 -7.11 -8.08
CA ALA A 21 -1.71 -6.54 -6.75
C ALA A 21 -2.94 -5.70 -6.42
N LEU A 22 -3.47 -4.91 -7.37
CA LEU A 22 -4.69 -4.13 -7.16
C LEU A 22 -5.91 -5.03 -6.94
N LYS A 23 -6.06 -6.10 -7.74
CA LYS A 23 -7.13 -7.09 -7.54
C LYS A 23 -7.04 -7.76 -6.17
N PHE A 24 -5.82 -8.14 -5.77
CA PHE A 24 -5.56 -8.75 -4.46
C PHE A 24 -5.91 -7.78 -3.32
N LEU A 25 -5.38 -6.55 -3.36
CA LEU A 25 -5.63 -5.54 -2.33
C LEU A 25 -7.11 -5.15 -2.23
N ASN A 26 -7.83 -5.06 -3.35
CA ASN A 26 -9.28 -4.80 -3.33
C ASN A 26 -10.09 -5.97 -2.76
N ALA A 27 -9.60 -7.22 -2.86
CA ALA A 27 -10.25 -8.38 -2.25
C ALA A 27 -9.96 -8.47 -0.74
N GLU A 28 -8.77 -8.04 -0.32
CA GLU A 28 -8.30 -8.13 1.06
C GLU A 28 -8.68 -6.93 1.93
N LEU A 29 -8.93 -5.77 1.32
CA LEU A 29 -9.26 -4.53 2.01
C LEU A 29 -10.71 -4.15 1.70
N GLU A 30 -11.53 -4.09 2.73
CA GLU A 30 -12.98 -3.86 2.64
C GLU A 30 -13.38 -2.42 2.23
N MET A 31 -12.39 -1.55 1.96
CA MET A 31 -12.61 -0.12 1.81
C MET A 31 -12.67 0.26 0.32
N PRO A 32 -13.79 0.80 -0.19
CA PRO A 32 -13.92 1.13 -1.60
C PRO A 32 -12.83 2.13 -2.01
N ASN A 33 -12.01 1.74 -2.98
CA ASN A 33 -10.96 2.61 -3.50
C ASN A 33 -11.52 3.44 -4.66
N ILE A 34 -12.10 4.60 -4.35
CA ILE A 34 -12.46 5.59 -5.37
C ILE A 34 -11.17 6.36 -5.72
N PRO A 35 -10.65 6.28 -6.97
CA PRO A 35 -9.45 7.00 -7.37
C PRO A 35 -9.73 8.50 -7.34
N THR A 36 -9.33 9.14 -6.25
CA THR A 36 -9.46 10.59 -6.06
C THR A 36 -8.06 11.20 -5.93
N PRO A 37 -7.73 12.27 -6.69
CA PRO A 37 -6.52 13.04 -6.46
C PRO A 37 -6.49 13.52 -5.01
N THR A 38 -5.36 13.36 -4.33
CA THR A 38 -5.29 13.75 -2.91
C THR A 38 -5.30 15.29 -2.82
N MET A 39 -6.28 15.87 -2.13
CA MET A 39 -6.35 17.33 -1.91
C MET A 39 -5.32 17.76 -0.85
N GLY A 40 -4.03 17.81 -1.22
CA GLY A 40 -3.01 18.57 -0.47
C GLY A 40 -2.78 18.13 0.98
N GLY A 41 -2.56 16.83 1.22
CA GLY A 41 -2.42 16.25 2.57
C GLY A 41 -1.00 16.21 3.16
N HIS A 42 0.04 16.72 2.50
CA HIS A 42 1.44 16.41 2.85
C HIS A 42 1.83 16.62 4.33
N ARG A 43 1.20 17.52 5.07
CA ARG A 43 1.52 17.78 6.49
C ARG A 43 1.15 16.64 7.45
N PHE A 44 0.19 15.79 7.10
CA PHE A 44 -0.32 14.76 8.01
C PHE A 44 0.00 13.33 7.58
N TRP A 45 0.72 13.14 6.47
CA TRP A 45 1.08 11.82 5.96
C TRP A 45 2.59 11.61 6.07
N THR A 46 2.99 10.57 6.79
CA THR A 46 4.38 10.12 6.89
C THR A 46 4.58 8.94 5.95
N THR A 47 5.59 8.99 5.09
CA THR A 47 5.99 7.83 4.27
C THR A 47 6.68 6.81 5.17
N LEU A 48 6.11 5.60 5.25
CA LEU A 48 6.65 4.47 5.99
C LEU A 48 7.61 3.64 5.14
N ALA A 49 7.33 3.54 3.83
CA ALA A 49 8.16 2.85 2.85
C ALA A 49 7.91 3.39 1.45
N GLU A 50 8.91 3.31 0.59
CA GLU A 50 8.84 3.73 -0.80
C GLU A 50 9.65 2.82 -1.71
N PHE A 51 9.09 2.49 -2.88
CA PHE A 51 9.80 1.78 -3.94
C PHE A 51 9.27 2.22 -5.31
N ASN A 52 10.16 2.68 -6.20
CA ASN A 52 9.82 3.07 -7.58
C ASN A 52 8.59 4.02 -7.68
N GLY A 53 8.50 5.01 -6.79
CA GLY A 53 7.39 5.95 -6.71
C GLY A 53 6.12 5.42 -6.03
N TYR A 54 6.03 4.12 -5.73
CA TYR A 54 4.97 3.57 -4.88
C TYR A 54 5.30 3.84 -3.41
N ARG A 55 4.33 4.34 -2.65
CA ARG A 55 4.52 4.76 -1.26
C ARG A 55 3.46 4.18 -0.35
N LEU A 56 3.87 3.55 0.74
CA LEU A 56 3.01 3.34 1.91
C LEU A 56 3.12 4.57 2.81
N GLN A 57 2.00 5.22 3.07
CA GLN A 57 1.93 6.39 3.94
C GLN A 57 0.95 6.17 5.08
N GLN A 58 1.26 6.69 6.26
CA GLN A 58 0.35 6.72 7.41
C GLN A 58 -0.06 8.15 7.73
N ASN A 59 -1.34 8.32 7.99
CA ASN A 59 -1.91 9.55 8.51
C ASN A 59 -1.63 9.64 10.02
N GLN A 60 -0.93 10.67 10.46
CA GLN A 60 -0.52 10.82 11.86
C GLN A 60 -1.68 11.15 12.81
N LEU A 61 -2.80 11.67 12.29
CA LEU A 61 -3.97 12.05 13.08
C LEU A 61 -4.99 10.92 13.22
N THR A 62 -5.26 10.20 12.14
CA THR A 62 -6.30 9.16 12.09
C THR A 62 -5.74 7.75 12.13
N HIS A 63 -4.41 7.60 12.09
CA HIS A 63 -3.67 6.33 12.05
C HIS A 63 -3.99 5.41 10.88
N HIS A 64 -4.81 5.85 9.91
CA HIS A 64 -5.03 5.15 8.65
C HIS A 64 -3.79 5.18 7.80
N ALA A 65 -3.61 4.13 6.99
CA ALA A 65 -2.56 4.04 6.01
C ALA A 65 -3.15 3.97 4.59
N ARG A 66 -2.34 4.37 3.61
CA ARG A 66 -2.68 4.33 2.19
C ARG A 66 -1.46 3.93 1.37
N ILE A 67 -1.71 3.32 0.22
CA ILE A 67 -0.70 3.10 -0.82
C ILE A 67 -1.00 4.04 -1.99
N LEU A 68 0.01 4.80 -2.39
CA LEU A 68 0.01 5.59 -3.63
C LEU A 68 0.87 4.89 -4.67
N ASN A 69 0.48 4.98 -5.94
CA ASN A 69 1.35 4.61 -7.06
C ASN A 69 2.29 5.77 -7.45
N ALA A 70 3.15 5.53 -8.44
CA ALA A 70 4.09 6.52 -8.96
C ALA A 70 3.45 7.81 -9.50
N ASN A 71 2.15 7.78 -9.84
CA ASN A 71 1.39 8.93 -10.34
C ASN A 71 0.56 9.61 -9.24
N ASP A 72 0.86 9.36 -7.97
CA ASP A 72 0.12 9.89 -6.81
C ASP A 72 -1.35 9.47 -6.74
N VAL A 73 -1.72 8.37 -7.42
CA VAL A 73 -3.06 7.80 -7.36
C VAL A 73 -3.11 6.78 -6.22
N ARG A 74 -4.12 6.91 -5.36
CA ARG A 74 -4.38 5.96 -4.27
C ARG A 74 -4.87 4.64 -4.85
N ILE A 75 -4.16 3.55 -4.54
CA ILE A 75 -4.51 2.19 -4.99
C ILE A 75 -5.05 1.30 -3.87
N ALA A 76 -4.79 1.66 -2.61
CA ALA A 76 -5.30 0.97 -1.43
C ALA A 76 -5.29 1.89 -0.21
N TRP A 77 -6.16 1.64 0.76
CA TRP A 77 -6.18 2.33 2.06
C TRP A 77 -6.92 1.52 3.12
N GLY A 78 -6.63 1.80 4.39
CA GLY A 78 -7.23 1.09 5.52
C GLY A 78 -6.54 1.47 6.83
N THR A 79 -6.73 0.68 7.89
CA THR A 79 -5.93 0.81 9.11
C THR A 79 -4.50 0.35 8.86
N LEU A 80 -3.50 0.90 9.56
CA LEU A 80 -2.10 0.47 9.36
C LEU A 80 -1.93 -1.05 9.51
N ASN A 81 -2.48 -1.64 10.57
CA ASN A 81 -2.42 -3.08 10.82
C ASN A 81 -3.17 -3.90 9.74
N GLY A 82 -4.26 -3.37 9.18
CA GLY A 82 -4.93 -4.01 8.04
C GLY A 82 -4.06 -4.01 6.78
N MET A 83 -3.38 -2.89 6.53
CA MET A 83 -2.44 -2.76 5.42
C MET A 83 -1.23 -3.69 5.57
N GLU A 84 -0.59 -3.72 6.74
CA GLU A 84 0.54 -4.61 7.02
C GLU A 84 0.18 -6.07 6.77
N LYS A 85 -0.95 -6.53 7.33
CA LYS A 85 -1.44 -7.90 7.12
C LYS A 85 -1.76 -8.21 5.65
N ALA A 86 -2.32 -7.27 4.91
CA ALA A 86 -2.60 -7.45 3.49
C ALA A 86 -1.30 -7.55 2.67
N LEU A 87 -0.28 -6.74 3.00
CA LEU A 87 1.02 -6.78 2.35
C LEU A 87 1.78 -8.08 2.65
N ASP A 88 1.73 -8.58 3.89
CA ASP A 88 2.30 -9.88 4.24
C ASP A 88 1.66 -11.01 3.42
N ARG A 89 0.33 -11.01 3.30
CA ARG A 89 -0.38 -12.00 2.48
C ARG A 89 -0.08 -11.85 0.98
N LEU A 90 0.14 -10.63 0.50
CA LEU A 90 0.54 -10.37 -0.88
C LEU A 90 1.92 -10.98 -1.19
N ILE A 91 2.88 -10.87 -0.27
CA ILE A 91 4.21 -11.48 -0.43
C ILE A 91 4.09 -13.01 -0.45
N LEU A 92 3.32 -13.59 0.47
CA LEU A 92 3.07 -15.04 0.49
C LEU A 92 2.41 -15.53 -0.80
N PHE A 93 1.46 -14.75 -1.34
CA PHE A 93 0.85 -15.00 -2.64
C PHE A 93 1.91 -14.93 -3.76
N ALA A 94 2.72 -13.87 -3.79
CA ALA A 94 3.76 -13.69 -4.79
C ALA A 94 4.76 -14.85 -4.79
N GLN A 95 5.24 -15.28 -3.61
CA GLN A 95 6.20 -16.38 -3.49
C GLN A 95 5.63 -17.74 -3.93
N LYS A 96 4.32 -17.92 -3.86
CA LYS A 96 3.65 -19.17 -4.23
C LYS A 96 3.31 -19.26 -5.72
N TYR A 97 3.15 -18.12 -6.39
CA TYR A 97 2.59 -18.05 -7.75
C TYR A 97 3.40 -17.22 -8.76
N ALA A 98 4.57 -16.69 -8.36
CA ALA A 98 5.59 -16.13 -9.26
C ALA A 98 6.66 -17.17 -9.59
#